data_AF-A0A7X3ZD69-F1
#
_entry.id   AF-A0A7X3ZD69-F1
#
_cell.length_a   1.000
_cell.length_b   1.000
_cell.length_c   1.000
_cell.angle_alpha   90.00
_cell.angle_beta   90.00
_cell.angle_gamma   90.00
#
_symmetry.space_group_name_H-M   'P 1'
#
loop_
_entity.id
_entity.type
_entity.pdbx_description
1 polymer ?
#
loop_
_entity_poly.entity_id
_entity_poly.type
_entity_poly.pdbx_seq_one_letter_code
_entity_poly.pdbx_strand_id
1 'polypeptide(L)'
;MEPLALEDLIVAFAKLPGIGRKTAQRLALYVVKRPREEAELLAKALIAAKDQIEHCATCYNFTQKGEPLCEVCRDTRRDQQFLCVVAEASDV
;
A
#
# COMPACT_ATOMS: atom_id res chain seq x y z
N MET A 1 -24.29 -17.40 12.80
CA MET A 1 -23.15 -17.92 12.02
C MET A 1 -23.01 -17.00 10.82
N GLU A 2 -22.00 -16.14 10.82
CA GLU A 2 -21.77 -15.23 9.69
C GLU A 2 -21.36 -16.04 8.44
N PRO A 3 -21.68 -15.60 7.20
CA PRO A 3 -21.25 -16.30 5.98
C PRO A 3 -19.72 -16.40 5.92
N LEU A 4 -19.19 -17.55 5.48
CA LEU A 4 -17.74 -17.82 5.44
C LEU A 4 -16.97 -16.70 4.71
N ALA A 5 -17.48 -16.25 3.56
CA ALA A 5 -16.87 -15.19 2.76
C ALA A 5 -16.79 -13.82 3.48
N LEU A 6 -17.69 -13.54 4.42
CA LEU A 6 -17.62 -12.33 5.23
C LEU A 6 -16.52 -12.45 6.29
N GLU A 7 -16.43 -13.59 6.99
CA GLU A 7 -15.37 -13.81 7.99
C GLU A 7 -13.98 -13.74 7.35
N ASP A 8 -13.80 -14.29 6.15
CA ASP A 8 -12.53 -14.21 5.41
C ASP A 8 -12.10 -12.75 5.18
N LEU A 9 -13.05 -11.88 4.79
CA LEU A 9 -12.78 -10.46 4.58
C LEU A 9 -12.49 -9.72 5.90
N ILE A 10 -13.17 -10.09 6.99
CA ILE A 10 -12.92 -9.55 8.34
C ILE A 10 -11.50 -9.91 8.78
N VAL A 11 -11.10 -11.17 8.65
CA VAL A 11 -9.77 -11.66 9.01
C VAL A 11 -8.70 -10.97 8.16
N ALA A 12 -8.95 -10.76 6.86
CA ALA A 12 -8.04 -10.03 5.99
C ALA A 12 -7.83 -8.58 6.46
N PHE A 13 -8.91 -7.84 6.74
CA PHE A 13 -8.80 -6.45 7.22
C PHE A 13 -8.18 -6.34 8.61
N ALA A 14 -8.43 -7.31 9.50
CA ALA A 14 -7.89 -7.30 10.86
C ALA A 14 -6.35 -7.51 10.92
N LYS A 15 -5.73 -7.95 9.82
CA LYS A 15 -4.26 -8.05 9.70
C LYS A 15 -3.57 -6.72 9.42
N LEU A 16 -4.33 -5.68 9.03
CA LEU A 16 -3.78 -4.37 8.75
C LEU A 16 -3.44 -3.62 10.04
N PRO A 17 -2.31 -2.90 10.08
CA PRO A 17 -1.93 -2.14 11.27
C PRO A 17 -3.01 -1.11 11.63
N GLY A 18 -3.37 -1.05 12.92
CA GLY A 18 -4.40 -0.13 13.43
C GLY A 18 -5.86 -0.58 13.21
N ILE A 19 -6.11 -1.74 12.59
CA ILE A 19 -7.47 -2.25 12.36
C ILE A 19 -7.76 -3.45 13.27
N GLY A 20 -8.45 -3.20 14.38
CA GLY A 20 -8.98 -4.27 15.24
C GLY A 20 -10.22 -4.96 14.65
N ARG A 21 -10.60 -6.14 15.20
CA ARG A 21 -11.70 -6.99 14.70
C ARG A 21 -13.02 -6.23 14.50
N LYS A 22 -13.39 -5.34 15.43
CA LYS A 22 -14.61 -4.50 15.32
C LYS A 22 -14.56 -3.55 14.13
N THR A 23 -13.41 -2.93 13.89
CA THR A 23 -13.20 -2.03 12.74
C THR A 23 -13.18 -2.83 11.44
N ALA A 24 -12.51 -3.98 11.42
CA ALA A 24 -12.48 -4.90 10.29
C ALA A 24 -13.89 -5.37 9.88
N GLN A 25 -14.73 -5.76 10.84
CA GLN A 25 -16.13 -6.10 10.61
C GLN A 25 -16.91 -4.94 9.97
N ARG A 26 -16.72 -3.72 10.47
CA ARG A 26 -17.36 -2.53 9.89
C ARG A 26 -16.94 -2.29 8.44
N LEU A 27 -15.65 -2.48 8.12
CA LEU A 27 -15.13 -2.32 6.76
C LEU A 27 -15.59 -3.43 5.83
N ALA A 28 -15.60 -4.69 6.28
CA ALA A 28 -16.09 -5.83 5.51
C ALA A 28 -17.58 -5.65 5.15
N LEU A 29 -18.40 -5.26 6.11
CA LEU A 29 -19.82 -4.95 5.88
C LEU A 29 -20.01 -3.73 4.97
N TYR A 30 -19.10 -2.76 5.00
CA TYR A 30 -19.13 -1.63 4.07
C TYR A 30 -18.93 -2.12 2.63
N VAL A 31 -17.89 -2.94 2.37
CA VAL A 31 -17.59 -3.47 1.03
C VAL A 31 -18.74 -4.32 0.48
N VAL A 32 -19.32 -5.21 1.30
CA VAL A 32 -20.42 -6.09 0.88
C VAL A 32 -21.68 -5.33 0.48
N LYS A 33 -21.90 -4.12 1.03
CA LYS A 33 -23.07 -3.28 0.72
C LYS A 33 -22.87 -2.39 -0.50
N ARG A 34 -21.68 -2.37 -1.09
CA ARG A 34 -21.33 -1.50 -2.23
C ARG A 34 -21.45 -2.26 -3.56
N PRO A 35 -21.57 -1.54 -4.68
CA PRO A 35 -21.50 -2.14 -6.00
C PRO A 35 -20.23 -2.97 -6.18
N ARG A 36 -20.34 -4.03 -6.98
CA ARG A 36 -19.24 -4.96 -7.25
C ARG A 36 -18.00 -4.25 -7.79
N GLU A 37 -18.22 -3.22 -8.60
CA GLU A 37 -17.18 -2.42 -9.25
C GLU A 37 -16.27 -1.74 -8.23
N GLU A 38 -16.81 -1.24 -7.12
CA GLU A 38 -16.00 -0.61 -6.06
C GLU A 38 -15.07 -1.64 -5.38
N ALA A 39 -15.56 -2.86 -5.14
CA ALA A 39 -14.76 -3.93 -4.58
C ALA A 39 -13.64 -4.37 -5.54
N GLU A 40 -13.95 -4.46 -6.84
CA GLU A 40 -12.96 -4.78 -7.87
C GLU A 40 -11.89 -3.70 -8.01
N LEU A 41 -12.27 -2.43 -7.95
CA LEU A 41 -11.32 -1.31 -7.97
C LEU A 41 -10.37 -1.36 -6.77
N LEU A 42 -10.88 -1.62 -5.57
CA LEU A 42 -10.05 -1.76 -4.38
C LEU A 42 -9.07 -2.95 -4.50
N ALA A 43 -9.56 -4.11 -4.93
CA ALA A 43 -8.71 -5.30 -5.13
C ALA A 43 -7.61 -5.05 -6.17
N LYS A 44 -7.95 -4.40 -7.29
CA LYS A 44 -6.98 -4.02 -8.34
C LYS A 44 -5.92 -3.05 -7.80
N ALA A 45 -6.32 -2.05 -7.03
CA ALA A 45 -5.37 -1.09 -6.45
C ALA A 45 -4.38 -1.76 -5.49
N LEU A 46 -4.85 -2.70 -4.65
CA LEU A 46 -4.00 -3.44 -3.71
C LEU A 46 -2.95 -4.30 -4.45
N ILE A 47 -3.37 -5.04 -5.47
CA ILE A 47 -2.47 -5.89 -6.26
C ILE A 47 -1.50 -5.02 -7.06
N ALA A 48 -2.00 -4.01 -7.75
CA ALA A 48 -1.18 -3.09 -8.54
C ALA A 48 -0.10 -2.40 -7.71
N ALA A 49 -0.42 -1.91 -6.51
CA ALA A 49 0.57 -1.31 -5.63
C ALA A 49 1.67 -2.30 -5.25
N LYS A 50 1.33 -3.55 -4.96
CA LYS A 50 2.32 -4.58 -4.62
C LYS A 50 3.20 -4.98 -5.81
N ASP A 51 2.65 -4.95 -7.01
CA ASP A 51 3.34 -5.36 -8.24
C ASP A 51 4.17 -4.25 -8.89
N GLN A 52 3.78 -2.97 -8.70
CA GLN A 52 4.37 -1.83 -9.39
C GLN A 52 5.35 -1.02 -8.53
N ILE A 53 5.35 -1.18 -7.21
CA ILE A 53 6.27 -0.46 -6.32
C ILE A 53 7.55 -1.28 -6.18
N GLU A 54 8.68 -0.70 -6.59
CA GLU A 54 10.03 -1.21 -6.41
C GLU A 54 10.85 -0.27 -5.51
N HIS A 55 12.11 -0.61 -5.28
CA HIS A 55 13.04 0.20 -4.48
C HIS A 55 14.12 0.81 -5.36
N CYS A 56 14.44 2.08 -5.07
CA CYS A 56 15.52 2.81 -5.70
C CYS A 56 16.86 2.10 -5.45
N ALA A 57 17.66 1.95 -6.51
CA ALA A 57 18.98 1.31 -6.44
C ALA A 57 20.01 2.11 -5.59
N THR A 58 19.74 3.38 -5.29
CA THR A 58 20.66 4.26 -4.57
C THR A 58 20.25 4.51 -3.12
N CYS A 59 19.00 4.93 -2.88
CA CYS A 59 18.53 5.36 -1.57
C CYS A 59 17.44 4.46 -0.97
N TYR A 60 17.05 3.40 -1.67
CA TYR A 60 16.02 2.45 -1.25
C TYR A 60 14.61 3.03 -1.02
N ASN A 61 14.39 4.30 -1.37
CA ASN A 61 13.04 4.89 -1.44
C ASN A 61 12.19 4.22 -2.54
N PHE A 62 10.88 4.38 -2.50
CA PHE A 62 9.97 3.80 -3.48
C PHE A 62 10.20 4.33 -4.90
N THR A 63 10.14 3.43 -5.86
CA THR A 63 10.17 3.71 -7.31
C THR A 63 9.04 2.96 -8.01
N GLN A 64 8.78 3.36 -9.25
CA GLN A 64 7.91 2.59 -10.13
C GLN A 64 8.70 1.44 -10.75
N LYS A 65 8.00 0.35 -11.04
CA LYS A 65 8.56 -0.83 -11.68
C LYS A 65 9.29 -0.48 -12.97
N GLY A 66 10.55 -0.91 -13.06
CA GLY A 66 11.41 -0.63 -14.20
C GLY A 66 12.12 0.73 -14.16
N GLU A 67 11.86 1.57 -13.16
CA GLU A 67 12.65 2.77 -12.90
C GLU A 67 13.73 2.49 -11.83
N PRO A 68 15.03 2.49 -12.20
CA PRO A 68 16.10 2.14 -11.26
C PRO A 68 16.37 3.23 -10.21
N LEU A 69 15.96 4.47 -10.47
CA LEU A 69 16.18 5.62 -9.59
C LEU A 69 14.86 6.29 -9.24
N CYS A 70 14.67 6.67 -7.98
CA CYS A 70 13.53 7.47 -7.56
C CYS A 70 13.62 8.90 -8.08
N GLU A 71 12.49 9.61 -7.99
CA GLU A 71 12.39 11.00 -8.43
C GLU A 71 13.43 11.92 -7.76
N VAL A 72 13.75 11.60 -6.51
CA VAL A 72 14.69 12.32 -5.67
C VAL A 72 16.16 12.07 -6.09
N CYS A 73 16.49 10.85 -6.51
CA CYS A 73 17.84 10.50 -6.98
C CYS A 73 18.10 10.95 -8.42
N ARG A 74 17.07 10.99 -9.28
CA ARG A 74 17.21 11.45 -10.68
C ARG A 74 17.23 12.98 -10.82
N ASP A 75 16.81 13.72 -9.81
CA ASP A 75 16.78 15.20 -9.86
C ASP A 75 18.19 15.79 -9.73
N THR A 76 18.68 16.36 -10.85
CA THR A 76 20.00 16.99 -10.96
C THR A 76 20.10 18.34 -10.26
N ARG A 77 18.99 18.92 -9.80
CA ARG A 77 18.98 20.19 -9.05
C ARG A 77 19.30 20.00 -7.57
N ARG A 78 19.31 18.76 -7.07
CA ARG A 78 19.66 18.49 -5.67
C ARG A 78 21.16 18.54 -5.46
N ASP A 79 21.54 19.02 -4.28
CA ASP A 79 22.90 18.95 -3.79
C ASP A 79 23.25 17.50 -3.45
N GLN A 80 24.23 16.95 -4.17
CA GLN A 80 24.69 15.56 -4.01
C GLN A 80 25.70 15.41 -2.86
N GLN A 81 26.07 16.50 -2.18
CA GLN A 81 27.00 16.44 -1.03
C GLN A 81 26.32 16.06 0.28
N PHE A 82 24.99 16.09 0.34
CA PHE A 82 24.22 15.84 1.56
C PHE A 82 23.29 14.64 1.41
N LEU A 83 23.34 13.73 2.40
CA LEU A 83 22.46 12.56 2.50
C LEU A 83 21.64 12.65 3.79
N CYS A 84 20.31 12.63 3.65
CA CYS A 84 19.39 12.49 4.79
C CYS A 84 19.06 11.01 4.97
N VAL A 85 19.46 10.44 6.11
CA VAL A 85 19.17 9.04 6.45
C VAL A 85 17.89 9.01 7.28
N VAL A 86 16.92 8.22 6.83
CA VAL A 86 15.62 8.04 7.49
C VAL A 86 15.35 6.57 7.78
N ALA A 87 14.39 6.30 8.68
CA ALA A 87 14.08 4.94 9.11
C ALA A 87 13.21 4.18 8.10
N GLU A 88 12.20 4.84 7.54
CA GLU A 88 11.27 4.25 6.57
C GLU A 88 11.12 5.13 5.32
N ALA A 89 10.75 4.53 4.20
CA ALA A 89 10.56 5.27 2.94
C ALA A 89 9.45 6.34 3.03
N SER A 90 8.52 6.22 3.98
CA SER A 90 7.50 7.23 4.27
C SER A 90 8.02 8.50 4.94
N ASP A 91 9.25 8.49 5.44
CA ASP A 91 9.88 9.63 6.12
C ASP A 91 10.72 10.51 5.17
N VAL A 92 10.81 10.14 3.88
CA VAL A 92 11.61 10.81 2.82
C VAL A 92 10.89 12.02 2.23
#